data_AF-A0A7X8UB17-F1
#
_entry.id   AF-A0A7X8UB17-F1
#
_cell.length_a   1.000
_cell.length_b   1.000
_cell.length_c   1.000
_cell.angle_alpha   90.00
_cell.angle_beta   90.00
_cell.angle_gamma   90.00
#
_symmetry.space_group_name_H-M   'P 1'
#
loop_
_entity.id
_entity.type
_entity.pdbx_description
1 polymer ?
#
loop_
_entity_poly.entity_id
_entity_poly.type
_entity_poly.pdbx_seq_one_letter_code
_entity_poly.pdbx_strand_id
1 'polypeptide(L)'
;MKPLPAAVLLCLCAAAPAQQSVDIRPGSIKQIEGEVYLGDVRLPPRPARPVVAAEGEVLRTGEGKVEVQLGLWATLWMGARSSLRLEDPDYDRMRLTVLGGSAIVEIIEGGPGATLTVHLGAAAVECREAGVYRLDAGAGRVRVYDGKARVLLGEKSETLKKGRSADLAGGFKTAKFDRRRGDALQHWAAWRSDLLYDRIRDERLAERMRRQAESARQQARIEAEARSRMYLEQSLRQAEQQMRLIEQQLRDQTR
;
A
#
# COMPACT_ATOMS: atom_id res chain seq x y z
N MET A 1 -42.62 -13.91 62.73
CA MET A 1 -41.61 -12.99 62.16
C MET A 1 -40.71 -13.80 61.26
N LYS A 2 -40.70 -13.56 59.94
CA LYS A 2 -39.86 -14.25 58.95
C LYS A 2 -38.68 -13.33 58.59
N PRO A 3 -37.41 -13.73 58.67
CA PRO A 3 -36.33 -12.95 58.09
C PRO A 3 -36.15 -13.25 56.59
N LEU A 4 -35.91 -12.19 55.82
CA LEU A 4 -35.70 -12.17 54.37
C LEU A 4 -34.39 -12.88 53.93
N PRO A 5 -34.31 -13.40 52.70
CA PRO A 5 -33.06 -13.93 52.16
C PRO A 5 -32.13 -12.81 51.67
N ALA A 6 -30.85 -12.91 52.00
CA ALA A 6 -29.80 -12.03 51.54
C ALA A 6 -29.53 -12.25 50.04
N ALA A 7 -29.68 -11.19 49.24
CA ALA A 7 -29.26 -11.18 47.85
C ALA A 7 -27.74 -10.93 47.79
N VAL A 8 -26.99 -11.95 47.37
CA VAL A 8 -25.56 -11.84 47.05
C VAL A 8 -25.44 -11.22 45.66
N LEU A 9 -25.00 -9.98 45.60
CA LEU A 9 -24.69 -9.29 44.34
C LEU A 9 -23.32 -9.76 43.84
N LEU A 10 -23.32 -10.66 42.85
CA LEU A 10 -22.11 -11.15 42.19
C LEU A 10 -21.61 -10.06 41.22
N CYS A 11 -20.58 -9.29 41.62
CA CYS A 11 -19.87 -8.40 40.69
C CYS A 11 -19.05 -9.24 39.69
N LEU A 12 -19.55 -9.41 38.47
CA LEU A 12 -18.73 -9.86 37.34
C LEU A 12 -17.76 -8.72 36.96
N CYS A 13 -16.52 -8.80 37.43
CA CYS A 13 -15.43 -8.04 36.83
C CYS A 13 -15.15 -8.62 35.44
N ALA A 14 -15.73 -8.00 34.40
CA ALA A 14 -15.32 -8.27 33.02
C ALA A 14 -13.86 -7.85 32.87
N ALA A 15 -12.95 -8.83 32.77
CA ALA A 15 -11.58 -8.57 32.35
C ALA A 15 -11.64 -8.04 30.91
N ALA A 16 -11.50 -6.73 30.74
CA ALA A 16 -11.25 -6.15 29.43
C ALA A 16 -9.95 -6.77 28.90
N PRO A 17 -9.91 -7.36 27.69
CA PRO A 17 -8.64 -7.77 27.12
C PRO A 17 -7.77 -6.52 27.04
N ALA A 18 -6.65 -6.53 27.77
CA ALA A 18 -5.61 -5.54 27.60
C ALA A 18 -5.23 -5.57 26.12
N GLN A 19 -5.62 -4.54 25.37
CA GLN A 19 -5.14 -4.34 24.02
C GLN A 19 -3.63 -4.18 24.15
N GLN A 20 -2.88 -5.24 23.87
CA GLN A 20 -1.45 -5.15 23.68
C GLN A 20 -1.26 -4.18 22.52
N SER A 21 -0.93 -2.93 22.83
CA SER A 21 -0.47 -1.97 21.85
C SER A 21 0.78 -2.57 21.22
N VAL A 22 0.67 -3.02 19.97
CA VAL A 22 1.82 -3.49 19.21
C VAL A 22 2.64 -2.24 18.90
N ASP A 23 3.66 -1.97 19.71
CA ASP A 23 4.64 -0.91 19.45
C ASP A 23 5.47 -1.32 18.22
N ILE A 24 4.97 -0.97 17.03
CA ILE A 24 5.68 -1.16 15.77
C ILE A 24 6.54 0.07 15.55
N ARG A 25 7.80 -0.01 15.95
CA ARG A 25 8.79 1.04 15.69
C ARG A 25 9.37 0.89 14.28
N PRO A 26 9.50 1.97 13.49
CA PRO A 26 10.30 1.94 12.27
C PRO A 26 11.70 1.39 12.55
N GLY A 27 12.18 0.50 11.69
CA GLY A 27 13.45 -0.20 11.89
C GLY A 27 13.35 -1.49 12.71
N SER A 28 12.16 -1.91 13.16
CA SER A 28 11.99 -3.17 13.89
C SER A 28 12.37 -4.38 13.02
N ILE A 29 13.27 -5.22 13.51
CA ILE A 29 13.67 -6.46 12.85
C ILE A 29 12.68 -7.57 13.21
N LYS A 30 12.05 -8.17 12.20
CA LYS A 30 10.92 -9.12 12.39
C LYS A 30 11.28 -10.56 12.07
N GLN A 31 12.14 -10.78 11.08
CA GLN A 31 12.57 -12.11 10.67
C GLN A 31 14.05 -12.11 10.30
N ILE A 32 14.78 -13.12 10.76
CA ILE A 32 16.21 -13.31 10.51
C ILE A 32 16.40 -14.73 9.97
N GLU A 33 17.04 -14.85 8.81
CA GLU A 33 17.50 -16.12 8.24
C GLU A 33 19.01 -16.05 7.98
N GLY A 34 19.78 -17.00 8.51
CA GLY A 34 21.23 -17.04 8.32
C GLY A 34 21.98 -15.93 9.08
N GLU A 35 22.93 -15.29 8.41
CA GLU A 35 23.86 -14.34 9.02
C GLU A 35 23.36 -12.90 8.90
N VAL A 36 23.02 -12.28 10.03
CA VAL A 36 22.57 -10.89 10.12
C VAL A 36 23.31 -10.18 11.25
N TYR A 37 23.73 -8.94 10.99
CA TYR A 37 24.48 -8.11 11.92
C TYR A 37 23.84 -6.72 12.01
N LEU A 38 23.80 -6.16 13.21
CA LEU A 38 23.46 -4.76 13.46
C LEU A 38 24.72 -4.08 14.03
N GLY A 39 25.30 -3.16 13.26
CA GLY A 39 26.69 -2.75 13.47
C GLY A 39 27.63 -3.95 13.39
N ASP A 40 28.43 -4.15 14.43
CA ASP A 40 29.37 -5.27 14.55
C ASP A 40 28.77 -6.48 15.31
N VAL A 41 27.53 -6.38 15.78
CA VAL A 41 26.88 -7.42 16.59
C VAL A 41 26.10 -8.38 15.71
N ARG A 42 26.45 -9.67 15.76
CA ARG A 42 25.65 -10.72 15.12
C ARG A 42 24.35 -10.94 15.88
N LEU A 43 23.23 -10.83 15.18
CA LEU A 43 21.91 -11.10 15.76
C LEU A 43 21.62 -12.61 15.76
N PRO A 44 21.03 -13.15 16.84
CA PRO A 44 20.54 -14.52 16.85
C PRO A 44 19.29 -14.63 15.94
N PRO A 45 19.01 -15.81 15.34
CA PRO A 45 17.84 -16.01 14.49
C PRO A 45 16.50 -15.68 15.17
N ARG A 46 16.44 -15.84 16.49
CA ARG A 46 15.30 -15.46 17.32
C ARG A 46 15.81 -14.67 18.53
N PRO A 47 15.85 -13.33 18.45
CA PRO A 47 16.22 -12.50 19.58
C PRO A 47 15.26 -12.67 20.76
N ALA A 48 15.80 -12.69 21.99
CA ALA A 48 15.00 -12.80 23.21
C ALA A 48 14.16 -11.54 23.50
N ARG A 49 14.52 -10.41 22.88
CA ARG A 49 13.83 -9.12 22.97
C ARG A 49 13.68 -8.52 21.58
N PRO A 50 12.66 -7.67 21.33
CA PRO A 50 12.56 -6.93 20.08
C PRO A 50 13.85 -6.15 19.78
N VAL A 51 14.32 -6.25 18.54
CA VAL A 51 15.49 -5.51 18.06
C VAL A 51 14.99 -4.47 17.07
N VAL A 52 15.45 -3.23 17.22
CA VAL A 52 15.09 -2.11 16.36
C VAL A 52 16.39 -1.44 15.94
N ALA A 53 16.63 -1.34 14.64
CA ALA A 53 17.74 -0.55 14.12
C ALA A 53 17.44 0.94 14.33
N ALA A 54 18.37 1.65 14.95
CA ALA A 54 18.27 3.09 15.19
C ALA A 54 18.76 3.90 13.98
N GLU A 55 18.57 5.21 14.05
CA GLU A 55 19.16 6.15 13.09
C GLU A 55 20.69 6.00 13.06
N GLY A 56 21.26 6.01 11.85
CA GLY A 56 22.70 5.85 11.61
C GLY A 56 23.21 4.41 11.72
N GLU A 57 22.47 3.49 12.34
CA GLU A 57 22.90 2.09 12.45
C GLU A 57 22.87 1.38 11.10
N VAL A 58 23.86 0.50 10.91
CA VAL A 58 24.03 -0.27 9.69
C VAL A 58 23.59 -1.72 9.93
N LEU A 59 22.55 -2.14 9.23
CA LEU A 59 22.12 -3.54 9.17
C LEU A 59 22.84 -4.24 8.01
N ARG A 60 23.40 -5.42 8.26
CA ARG A 60 24.17 -6.20 7.28
C ARG A 60 23.73 -7.65 7.25
N THR A 61 23.80 -8.26 6.07
CA THR A 61 23.61 -9.70 5.88
C THR A 61 24.88 -10.34 5.28
N GLY A 62 25.24 -11.52 5.77
CA GLY A 62 26.19 -12.43 5.12
C GLY A 62 25.45 -13.29 4.10
N GLU A 63 25.57 -14.62 4.19
CA GLU A 63 24.69 -15.56 3.48
C GLU A 63 23.31 -15.66 4.18
N GLY A 64 22.66 -14.52 4.39
CA GLY A 64 21.43 -14.42 5.16
C GLY A 64 20.39 -13.49 4.53
N LYS A 65 19.25 -13.36 5.19
CA LYS A 65 18.15 -12.47 4.83
C LYS A 65 17.53 -11.87 6.08
N VAL A 66 16.97 -10.67 5.95
CA VAL A 66 16.31 -10.00 7.07
C VAL A 66 15.07 -9.22 6.62
N GLU A 67 14.03 -9.30 7.44
CA GLU A 67 12.80 -8.53 7.32
C GLU A 67 12.80 -7.40 8.34
N VAL A 68 12.57 -6.18 7.86
CA VAL A 68 12.55 -4.95 8.64
C VAL A 68 11.22 -4.26 8.44
N GLN A 69 10.50 -4.02 9.53
CA GLN A 69 9.30 -3.21 9.51
C GLN A 69 9.70 -1.73 9.45
N LEU A 70 9.16 -0.97 8.49
CA LEU A 70 9.45 0.46 8.32
C LEU A 70 8.36 1.37 8.92
N GLY A 71 7.41 0.79 9.65
CA GLY A 71 6.20 1.43 10.13
C GLY A 71 4.99 0.54 9.84
N LEU A 72 3.79 1.00 10.19
CA LEU A 72 2.54 0.24 9.93
C LEU A 72 2.23 0.08 8.43
N TRP A 73 2.90 0.85 7.58
CA TRP A 73 2.58 1.01 6.17
C TRP A 73 3.56 0.36 5.20
N ALA A 74 4.73 -0.06 5.67
CA ALA A 74 5.76 -0.64 4.80
C ALA A 74 6.67 -1.65 5.49
N THR A 75 7.14 -2.61 4.70
CA THR A 75 8.12 -3.62 5.07
C THR A 75 9.23 -3.68 4.05
N LEU A 76 10.46 -3.89 4.53
CA LEU A 76 11.66 -4.09 3.74
C LEU A 76 12.19 -5.50 3.95
N TRP A 77 12.52 -6.17 2.86
CA TRP A 77 13.24 -7.44 2.84
C TRP A 77 14.60 -7.26 2.20
N MET A 78 15.66 -7.61 2.92
CA MET A 78 17.03 -7.50 2.46
C MET A 78 17.62 -8.90 2.22
N GLY A 79 18.28 -9.07 1.07
CA GLY A 79 18.86 -10.35 0.64
C GLY A 79 20.25 -10.61 1.21
N ALA A 80 20.92 -11.64 0.69
CA ALA A 80 22.29 -11.96 1.06
C ALA A 80 23.28 -10.87 0.65
N ARG A 81 24.41 -10.78 1.36
CA ARG A 81 25.52 -9.86 1.12
C ARG A 81 25.07 -8.41 0.89
N SER A 82 24.12 -7.99 1.71
CA SER A 82 23.45 -6.70 1.58
C SER A 82 23.67 -5.86 2.82
N SER A 83 23.60 -4.54 2.64
CA SER A 83 23.77 -3.59 3.72
C SER A 83 22.89 -2.37 3.54
N LEU A 84 22.36 -1.90 4.66
CA LEU A 84 21.33 -0.88 4.78
C LEU A 84 21.71 0.02 5.96
N ARG A 85 21.49 1.32 5.83
CA ARG A 85 21.51 2.26 6.94
C ARG A 85 20.18 3.01 7.02
N LEU A 86 19.63 3.12 8.22
CA LEU A 86 18.47 3.98 8.46
C LEU A 86 18.97 5.40 8.67
N GLU A 87 18.48 6.36 7.88
CA GLU A 87 18.93 7.76 7.94
C GLU A 87 17.95 8.62 8.75
N ASP A 88 16.66 8.32 8.67
CA ASP A 88 15.62 9.02 9.43
C ASP A 88 14.43 8.05 9.58
N PRO A 89 14.38 7.26 10.67
CA PRO A 89 13.34 6.29 10.91
C PRO A 89 12.07 6.91 11.51
N ASP A 90 11.51 7.92 10.83
CA ASP A 90 10.24 8.53 11.20
C ASP A 90 9.03 7.66 10.81
N TYR A 91 7.95 7.77 11.59
CA TYR A 91 6.74 6.98 11.38
C TYR A 91 6.04 7.25 10.05
N ASP A 92 6.11 8.48 9.52
CA ASP A 92 5.48 8.83 8.25
C ASP A 92 6.53 9.11 7.16
N ARG A 93 7.73 9.56 7.52
CA ARG A 93 8.78 9.99 6.58
C ARG A 93 10.07 9.18 6.73
N MET A 94 10.01 7.94 6.27
CA MET A 94 11.17 7.06 6.32
C MET A 94 12.25 7.47 5.31
N ARG A 95 13.50 7.67 5.77
CA ARG A 95 14.68 7.73 4.91
C ARG A 95 15.68 6.64 5.25
N LEU A 96 16.21 6.00 4.21
CA LEU A 96 17.22 4.96 4.34
C LEU A 96 18.17 4.95 3.14
N THR A 97 19.35 4.37 3.34
CA THR A 97 20.35 4.17 2.29
C THR A 97 20.64 2.69 2.12
N VAL A 98 20.54 2.19 0.89
CA VAL A 98 21.05 0.86 0.54
C VAL A 98 22.53 1.01 0.16
N LEU A 99 23.39 0.53 1.04
CA LEU A 99 24.85 0.65 0.91
C LEU A 99 25.42 -0.43 -0.02
N GLY A 100 24.78 -1.60 -0.08
CA GLY A 100 25.25 -2.74 -0.88
C GLY A 100 24.22 -3.85 -1.00
N GLY A 101 24.40 -4.72 -1.99
CA GLY A 101 23.50 -5.84 -2.25
C GLY A 101 22.12 -5.41 -2.76
N SER A 102 21.06 -6.07 -2.28
CA SER A 102 19.70 -5.92 -2.77
C SER A 102 18.65 -5.88 -1.66
N ALA A 103 17.67 -4.99 -1.84
CA ALA A 103 16.51 -4.88 -0.98
C ALA A 103 15.22 -4.77 -1.80
N ILE A 104 14.13 -5.29 -1.24
CA ILE A 104 12.76 -5.12 -1.75
C ILE A 104 11.97 -4.39 -0.66
N VAL A 105 11.23 -3.37 -1.05
CA VAL A 105 10.30 -2.66 -0.17
C VAL A 105 8.90 -2.78 -0.72
N GLU A 106 7.96 -3.19 0.13
CA GLU A 106 6.53 -3.12 -0.15
C GLU A 106 5.89 -2.06 0.75
N ILE A 107 5.17 -1.15 0.11
CA ILE A 107 4.30 -0.17 0.75
C ILE A 107 2.88 -0.67 0.58
N ILE A 108 2.22 -1.00 1.69
CA ILE A 108 0.81 -1.41 1.67
C ILE A 108 -0.12 -0.20 1.72
N GLU A 109 0.17 0.82 2.52
CA GLU A 109 -0.73 1.98 2.71
C GLU A 109 0.01 3.16 3.29
N GLY A 110 0.38 4.14 2.47
CA GLY A 110 0.80 5.43 3.00
C GLY A 110 -0.43 6.25 3.39
N GLY A 111 -0.50 6.72 4.65
CA GLY A 111 -1.40 7.82 4.99
C GLY A 111 -1.06 9.09 4.18
N PRO A 112 -1.92 10.11 4.14
CA PRO A 112 -1.59 11.39 3.53
C PRO A 112 -0.28 11.94 4.10
N GLY A 113 0.77 12.01 3.27
CA GLY A 113 2.10 12.48 3.68
C GLY A 113 3.13 11.39 3.93
N ALA A 114 2.73 10.12 4.03
CA ALA A 114 3.66 9.01 4.18
C ALA A 114 4.59 8.91 2.96
N THR A 115 5.90 8.95 3.20
CA THR A 115 6.90 9.02 2.16
C THR A 115 8.09 8.14 2.54
N LEU A 116 8.44 7.21 1.67
CA LEU A 116 9.71 6.52 1.72
C LEU A 116 10.68 7.16 0.74
N THR A 117 11.84 7.60 1.22
CA THR A 117 12.97 7.96 0.36
C THR A 117 14.10 6.97 0.56
N VAL A 118 14.53 6.33 -0.53
CA VAL A 118 15.68 5.45 -0.51
C VAL A 118 16.83 6.01 -1.32
N HIS A 119 17.98 6.15 -0.68
CA HIS A 119 19.23 6.50 -1.35
C HIS A 119 19.91 5.24 -1.91
N LEU A 120 20.32 5.33 -3.17
CA LEU A 120 21.03 4.28 -3.90
C LEU A 120 22.20 4.90 -4.68
N GLY A 121 23.39 4.88 -4.08
CA GLY A 121 24.51 5.68 -4.57
C GLY A 121 24.18 7.17 -4.56
N ALA A 122 24.37 7.86 -5.70
CA ALA A 122 24.04 9.28 -5.85
C ALA A 122 22.54 9.55 -6.13
N ALA A 123 21.72 8.51 -6.26
CA ALA A 123 20.31 8.67 -6.57
C ALA A 123 19.42 8.65 -5.33
N ALA A 124 18.29 9.35 -5.40
CA ALA A 124 17.18 9.23 -4.46
C ALA A 124 15.96 8.63 -5.15
N VAL A 125 15.33 7.65 -4.50
CA VAL A 125 14.11 6.97 -4.97
C VAL A 125 12.99 7.30 -4.00
N GLU A 126 12.04 8.11 -4.44
CA GLU A 126 10.87 8.50 -3.66
C GLU A 126 9.68 7.60 -4.00
N CYS A 127 9.17 6.90 -2.99
CA CYS A 127 7.99 6.06 -3.06
C CYS A 127 6.90 6.65 -2.15
N ARG A 128 5.83 7.17 -2.76
CA ARG A 128 4.75 7.90 -2.06
C ARG A 128 3.39 7.20 -2.12
N GLU A 129 3.32 6.09 -2.85
CA GLU A 129 2.09 5.33 -3.08
C GLU A 129 2.35 3.85 -2.76
N ALA A 130 1.27 3.11 -2.52
CA ALA A 130 1.33 1.66 -2.40
C ALA A 130 2.02 1.03 -3.63
N GLY A 131 2.90 0.06 -3.38
CA GLY A 131 3.70 -0.54 -4.43
C GLY A 131 4.83 -1.42 -3.92
N VAL A 132 5.52 -2.07 -4.86
CA VAL A 132 6.62 -2.98 -4.59
C VAL A 132 7.83 -2.52 -5.40
N TYR A 133 8.93 -2.24 -4.70
CA TYR A 133 10.11 -1.57 -5.25
C TYR A 133 11.34 -2.41 -4.94
N ARG A 134 12.15 -2.70 -5.95
CA ARG A 134 13.41 -3.43 -5.79
C ARG A 134 14.59 -2.53 -6.09
N LEU A 135 15.56 -2.54 -5.18
CA LEU A 135 16.78 -1.74 -5.25
C LEU A 135 17.97 -2.69 -5.23
N ASP A 136 18.83 -2.58 -6.23
CA ASP A 136 20.06 -3.37 -6.36
C ASP A 136 21.25 -2.40 -6.40
N ALA A 137 21.94 -2.23 -5.27
CA ALA A 137 23.04 -1.28 -5.13
C ALA A 137 24.25 -1.64 -5.99
N GLY A 138 24.62 -2.92 -6.05
CA GLY A 138 25.76 -3.37 -6.85
C GLY A 138 25.61 -3.11 -8.35
N ALA A 139 24.37 -3.13 -8.86
CA ALA A 139 24.07 -2.82 -10.25
C ALA A 139 23.64 -1.35 -10.47
N GLY A 140 23.53 -0.55 -9.40
CA GLY A 140 22.94 0.78 -9.44
C GLY A 140 21.55 0.77 -10.09
N ARG A 141 20.67 -0.16 -9.70
CA ARG A 141 19.42 -0.41 -10.42
C ARG A 141 18.19 -0.34 -9.52
N VAL A 142 17.13 0.29 -10.05
CA VAL A 142 15.80 0.36 -9.43
C VAL A 142 14.81 -0.34 -10.35
N ARG A 143 13.93 -1.17 -9.79
CA ARG A 143 12.80 -1.79 -10.52
C ARG A 143 11.48 -1.59 -9.76
N VAL A 144 10.43 -1.22 -10.49
CA VAL A 144 9.08 -1.05 -9.93
C VAL A 144 8.23 -2.27 -10.28
N TYR A 145 8.03 -3.16 -9.30
CA TYR A 145 7.14 -4.32 -9.40
C TYR A 145 5.68 -3.95 -9.13
N ASP A 146 5.38 -2.89 -8.40
CA ASP A 146 4.03 -2.33 -8.40
C ASP A 146 4.07 -0.87 -7.97
N GLY A 147 3.01 -0.12 -8.27
CA GLY A 147 2.95 1.31 -7.96
C GLY A 147 3.82 2.17 -8.89
N LYS A 148 4.37 3.25 -8.33
CA LYS A 148 5.21 4.22 -9.03
C LYS A 148 6.26 4.78 -8.08
N ALA A 149 7.47 5.00 -8.59
CA ALA A 149 8.55 5.65 -7.85
C ALA A 149 9.10 6.82 -8.66
N ARG A 150 9.41 7.93 -8.00
CA ARG A 150 10.15 9.04 -8.61
C ARG A 150 11.63 8.83 -8.31
N VAL A 151 12.46 8.76 -9.34
CA VAL A 151 13.91 8.61 -9.20
C VAL A 151 14.56 9.93 -9.57
N LEU A 152 15.47 10.39 -8.71
CA LEU A 152 16.25 11.61 -8.87
C LEU A 152 17.73 11.25 -8.95
N LEU A 153 18.45 11.79 -9.92
CA LEU A 153 19.91 11.64 -10.07
C LEU A 153 20.49 12.96 -10.62
N GLY A 154 21.18 13.71 -9.76
CA GLY A 154 21.58 15.08 -10.07
C GLY A 154 20.34 15.94 -10.39
N GLU A 155 20.37 16.63 -11.52
CA GLU A 155 19.24 17.45 -12.00
C GLU A 155 18.16 16.63 -12.71
N LYS A 156 18.40 15.35 -13.01
CA LYS A 156 17.44 14.50 -13.71
C LYS A 156 16.41 13.93 -12.74
N SER A 157 15.15 13.92 -13.16
CA SER A 157 14.07 13.27 -12.43
C SER A 157 13.12 12.55 -13.39
N GLU A 158 12.85 11.27 -13.14
CA GLU A 158 11.83 10.51 -13.88
C GLU A 158 10.92 9.71 -12.94
N THR A 159 9.66 9.55 -13.35
CA THR A 159 8.73 8.64 -12.67
C THR A 159 8.73 7.26 -13.35
N LEU A 160 9.23 6.27 -12.63
CA LEU A 160 9.13 4.87 -13.01
C LEU A 160 7.74 4.34 -12.64
N LYS A 161 7.02 3.84 -13.64
CA LYS A 161 5.75 3.13 -13.43
C LYS A 161 6.00 1.63 -13.28
N LYS A 162 4.99 0.91 -12.80
CA LYS A 162 4.86 -0.55 -12.85
C LYS A 162 5.53 -1.19 -14.10
N GLY A 163 6.47 -2.11 -13.88
CA GLY A 163 7.20 -2.82 -14.94
C GLY A 163 8.36 -2.04 -15.58
N ARG A 164 8.70 -0.86 -15.04
CA ARG A 164 9.85 -0.06 -15.46
C ARG A 164 11.00 -0.19 -14.48
N SER A 165 12.20 -0.05 -15.02
CA SER A 165 13.46 -0.02 -14.29
C SER A 165 14.27 1.19 -14.69
N ALA A 166 15.15 1.66 -13.81
CA ALA A 166 16.19 2.62 -14.10
C ALA A 166 17.56 2.00 -13.77
N ASP A 167 18.49 2.16 -14.70
CA ASP A 167 19.92 1.91 -14.51
C ASP A 167 20.61 3.26 -14.24
N LEU A 168 21.20 3.38 -13.05
CA LEU A 168 21.77 4.61 -12.51
C LEU A 168 23.29 4.66 -12.70
N ALA A 169 23.94 3.51 -12.83
CA ALA A 169 25.38 3.43 -13.09
C ALA A 169 25.74 4.04 -14.46
N GLY A 170 24.83 3.91 -15.45
CA GLY A 170 25.02 4.41 -16.81
C GLY A 170 24.40 5.78 -17.13
N GLY A 171 24.11 6.64 -16.14
CA GLY A 171 23.62 8.02 -16.37
C GLY A 171 22.10 8.18 -16.51
N PHE A 172 21.32 7.32 -15.84
CA PHE A 172 19.85 7.29 -15.80
C PHE A 172 19.22 6.79 -17.12
N LYS A 173 19.25 5.47 -17.34
CA LYS A 173 18.59 4.82 -18.49
C LYS A 173 17.38 4.03 -18.03
N THR A 174 16.22 4.22 -18.65
CA THR A 174 15.01 3.47 -18.27
C THR A 174 14.64 2.38 -19.27
N ALA A 175 14.20 1.23 -18.75
CA ALA A 175 13.84 0.06 -19.55
C ALA A 175 12.63 -0.68 -18.99
N LYS A 176 11.95 -1.46 -19.83
CA LYS A 176 10.98 -2.47 -19.37
C LYS A 176 11.73 -3.67 -18.82
N PHE A 177 11.17 -4.37 -17.86
CA PHE A 177 11.68 -5.66 -17.40
C PHE A 177 10.54 -6.67 -17.25
N ASP A 178 10.86 -7.96 -17.34
CA ASP A 178 9.90 -9.04 -17.07
C ASP A 178 9.76 -9.23 -15.57
N ARG A 179 8.56 -8.93 -15.05
CA ARG A 179 8.23 -9.03 -13.62
C ARG A 179 8.01 -10.46 -13.15
N ARG A 180 7.83 -11.41 -14.06
CA ARG A 180 7.66 -12.84 -13.74
C ARG A 180 8.98 -13.50 -13.41
N ARG A 181 10.10 -12.89 -13.79
CA ARG A 181 11.44 -13.35 -13.41
C ARG A 181 11.79 -12.83 -12.02
N GLY A 182 12.07 -13.74 -11.11
CA GLY A 182 12.48 -13.47 -9.73
C GLY A 182 13.68 -14.31 -9.34
N ASP A 183 14.46 -13.80 -8.40
CA ASP A 183 15.54 -14.54 -7.74
C ASP A 183 15.11 -14.98 -6.33
N ALA A 184 16.07 -15.53 -5.57
CA ALA A 184 15.82 -16.02 -4.22
C ALA A 184 15.30 -14.94 -3.24
N LEU A 185 15.68 -13.68 -3.43
CA LEU A 185 15.14 -12.58 -2.63
C LEU A 185 13.71 -12.26 -3.05
N GLN A 186 13.43 -12.22 -4.36
CA GLN A 186 12.07 -11.96 -4.87
C GLN A 186 11.07 -13.03 -4.40
N HIS A 187 11.44 -14.31 -4.47
CA HIS A 187 10.56 -15.39 -4.02
C HIS A 187 10.34 -15.34 -2.51
N TRP A 188 11.38 -15.05 -1.74
CA TRP A 188 11.27 -14.94 -0.29
C TRP A 188 10.40 -13.75 0.12
N ALA A 189 10.65 -12.57 -0.44
CA ALA A 189 9.85 -11.38 -0.19
C ALA A 189 8.39 -11.58 -0.57
N ALA A 190 8.09 -12.23 -1.71
CA ALA A 190 6.73 -12.54 -2.12
C ALA A 190 6.03 -13.46 -1.10
N TRP A 191 6.68 -14.55 -0.68
CA TRP A 191 6.12 -15.44 0.34
C TRP A 191 5.88 -14.74 1.68
N ARG A 192 6.82 -13.90 2.13
CA ARG A 192 6.66 -13.10 3.34
C ARG A 192 5.52 -12.08 3.21
N SER A 193 5.44 -11.40 2.07
CA SER A 193 4.35 -10.50 1.71
C SER A 193 2.99 -11.18 1.86
N ASP A 194 2.84 -12.39 1.35
CA ASP A 194 1.57 -13.12 1.39
C ASP A 194 1.16 -13.42 2.84
N LEU A 195 2.11 -13.89 3.65
CA LEU A 195 1.89 -14.10 5.08
C LEU A 195 1.50 -12.84 5.86
N LEU A 196 2.05 -11.68 5.50
CA LEU A 196 1.81 -10.42 6.21
C LEU A 196 0.55 -9.70 5.72
N TYR A 197 0.26 -9.78 4.43
CA TYR A 197 -0.60 -8.81 3.76
C TYR A 197 -1.77 -9.41 2.97
N ASP A 198 -1.88 -10.73 2.81
CA ASP A 198 -3.00 -11.34 2.07
C ASP A 198 -4.37 -10.87 2.60
N ARG A 199 -4.59 -10.95 3.91
CA ARG A 199 -5.85 -10.49 4.51
C ARG A 199 -6.12 -9.01 4.24
N ILE A 200 -5.10 -8.16 4.38
CA ILE A 200 -5.22 -6.72 4.16
C ILE A 200 -5.56 -6.44 2.68
N ARG A 201 -4.97 -7.18 1.75
CA ARG A 201 -5.25 -7.07 0.32
C ARG A 201 -6.68 -7.53 -0.01
N ASP A 202 -7.15 -8.62 0.57
CA ASP A 202 -8.51 -9.14 0.39
C ASP A 202 -9.56 -8.15 0.90
N GLU A 203 -9.37 -7.60 2.10
CA GLU A 203 -10.26 -6.61 2.69
C GLU A 203 -10.37 -5.36 1.82
N ARG A 204 -9.24 -4.86 1.31
CA ARG A 204 -9.21 -3.70 0.41
C ARG A 204 -9.81 -3.99 -0.95
N LEU A 205 -9.59 -5.18 -1.50
CA LEU A 205 -10.22 -5.60 -2.74
C LEU A 205 -11.75 -5.61 -2.55
N ALA A 206 -12.24 -6.17 -1.44
CA ALA A 206 -13.66 -6.18 -1.11
C ALA A 206 -14.21 -4.75 -0.95
N GLU A 207 -13.50 -3.86 -0.25
CA GLU A 207 -13.92 -2.46 -0.10
C GLU A 207 -13.98 -1.73 -1.45
N ARG A 208 -12.97 -1.89 -2.30
CA ARG A 208 -12.96 -1.28 -3.65
C ARG A 208 -14.16 -1.77 -4.48
N MET A 209 -14.45 -3.07 -4.43
CA MET A 209 -15.61 -3.64 -5.13
C MET A 209 -16.93 -3.10 -4.58
N ARG A 210 -17.06 -2.93 -3.26
CA ARG A 210 -18.24 -2.31 -2.63
C ARG A 210 -18.44 -0.88 -3.12
N ARG A 211 -17.41 -0.04 -3.05
CA ARG A 211 -17.46 1.36 -3.53
C ARG A 211 -17.81 1.44 -5.01
N GLN A 212 -17.25 0.55 -5.83
CA GLN A 212 -17.56 0.49 -7.25
C GLN A 212 -19.01 0.06 -7.51
N ALA A 213 -19.52 -0.92 -6.77
CA ALA A 213 -20.92 -1.35 -6.87
C ALA A 213 -21.90 -0.25 -6.42
N GLU A 214 -21.57 0.49 -5.36
CA GLU A 214 -22.34 1.64 -4.89
C GLU A 214 -22.37 2.75 -5.93
N SER A 215 -21.21 3.11 -6.49
CA SER A 215 -21.10 4.10 -7.57
C SER A 215 -21.90 3.68 -8.81
N ALA A 216 -21.82 2.41 -9.21
CA ALA A 216 -22.58 1.88 -10.34
C ALA A 216 -24.09 1.90 -10.08
N ARG A 217 -24.55 1.53 -8.87
CA ARG A 217 -25.96 1.62 -8.47
C ARG A 217 -26.46 3.05 -8.51
N GLN A 218 -25.66 3.99 -7.99
CA GLN A 218 -26.00 5.41 -8.00
C GLN A 218 -26.11 5.94 -9.42
N GLN A 219 -25.16 5.58 -10.28
CA GLN A 219 -25.18 5.95 -11.69
C GLN A 219 -26.41 5.38 -12.42
N ALA A 220 -26.72 4.11 -12.19
CA ALA A 220 -27.90 3.47 -12.77
C ALA A 220 -29.21 4.13 -12.32
N ARG A 221 -29.29 4.56 -11.05
CA ARG A 221 -30.43 5.30 -10.52
C ARG A 221 -30.57 6.67 -11.21
N ILE A 222 -29.48 7.43 -11.32
CA ILE A 222 -29.48 8.72 -12.03
C ILE A 222 -29.92 8.54 -13.48
N GLU A 223 -29.42 7.54 -14.17
CA GLU A 223 -29.79 7.24 -15.56
C GLU A 223 -31.25 6.79 -15.69
N ALA A 224 -31.77 6.02 -14.73
CA ALA A 224 -33.18 5.63 -14.69
C ALA A 224 -34.11 6.85 -14.47
N GLU A 225 -33.74 7.73 -13.54
CA GLU A 225 -34.46 8.98 -13.28
C GLU A 225 -34.43 9.91 -14.51
N ALA A 226 -33.28 10.05 -15.17
CA ALA A 226 -33.15 10.83 -16.41
C ALA A 226 -33.99 10.25 -17.55
N ARG A 227 -33.97 8.91 -17.75
CA ARG A 227 -34.82 8.22 -18.73
C ARG A 227 -36.30 8.44 -18.44
N SER A 228 -36.72 8.29 -17.19
CA SER A 228 -38.12 8.50 -16.79
C SER A 228 -38.59 9.93 -17.05
N ARG A 229 -37.77 10.94 -16.73
CA ARG A 229 -38.06 12.35 -17.06
C ARG A 229 -38.20 12.57 -18.57
N MET A 230 -37.28 12.02 -19.36
CA MET A 230 -37.34 12.12 -20.82
C MET A 230 -38.63 11.49 -21.39
N TYR A 231 -39.03 10.31 -20.90
CA TYR A 231 -40.29 9.68 -21.30
C TYR A 231 -41.52 10.54 -20.95
N LEU A 232 -41.56 11.10 -19.74
CA LEU A 232 -42.64 12.00 -19.31
C LEU A 232 -42.72 13.23 -20.20
N GLU A 233 -41.61 13.91 -20.47
CA GLU A 233 -41.57 15.06 -21.37
C GLU A 233 -42.02 14.72 -22.80
N GLN A 234 -41.61 13.57 -23.34
CA GLN A 234 -42.06 13.11 -24.66
C GLN A 234 -43.57 12.85 -24.68
N SER A 235 -44.12 12.19 -23.66
CA SER A 235 -45.55 11.93 -23.56
C SER A 235 -46.37 13.22 -23.46
N LEU A 236 -45.89 14.21 -22.71
CA LEU A 236 -46.52 15.52 -22.59
C LEU A 236 -46.54 16.25 -23.94
N ARG A 237 -45.41 16.28 -24.66
CA ARG A 237 -45.32 16.88 -26.00
C ARG A 237 -46.27 16.20 -26.99
N GLN A 238 -46.38 14.88 -26.95
CA GLN A 238 -47.31 14.14 -27.80
C GLN A 238 -48.77 14.48 -27.49
N ALA A 239 -49.13 14.55 -26.20
CA ALA A 239 -50.47 14.94 -25.78
C ALA A 239 -50.83 16.36 -26.22
N GLU A 240 -49.91 17.33 -26.08
CA GLU A 240 -50.08 18.71 -26.56
C GLU A 240 -50.24 18.80 -28.08
N GLN A 241 -49.55 17.95 -28.84
CA GLN A 241 -49.70 17.88 -30.29
C GLN A 241 -51.07 17.33 -30.68
N GLN A 242 -51.54 16.26 -30.02
CA GLN A 242 -52.87 15.71 -30.27
C GLN A 242 -53.98 16.69 -29.93
N MET A 243 -53.87 17.42 -28.81
CA MET A 243 -54.84 18.43 -28.43
C MET A 243 -54.96 19.53 -29.50
N ARG A 244 -53.82 20.02 -30.00
CA ARG A 244 -53.79 21.02 -31.09
C ARG A 244 -54.46 20.52 -32.37
N LEU A 245 -54.26 19.25 -32.73
CA LEU A 245 -54.92 18.64 -33.89
C LEU A 245 -56.43 18.55 -33.70
N ILE A 246 -56.89 18.14 -32.51
CA ILE A 246 -58.31 18.06 -32.17
C ILE A 246 -58.95 19.47 -32.23
N GLU A 247 -58.29 20.48 -31.67
CA GLU A 247 -58.77 21.86 -31.73
C GLU A 247 -58.88 22.39 -33.17
N GLN A 248 -57.94 22.04 -34.05
CA GLN A 248 -58.01 22.39 -35.47
C GLN A 248 -59.20 21.72 -36.16
N GLN A 249 -59.39 20.42 -35.95
CA GLN A 249 -60.52 19.68 -36.51
C GLN A 249 -61.87 20.25 -36.05
N LEU A 250 -61.99 20.60 -34.77
CA LEU A 250 -63.20 21.22 -34.24
C LEU A 250 -63.48 22.60 -34.85
N ARG A 251 -62.45 23.42 -35.10
CA ARG A 251 -62.58 24.70 -35.79
C ARG A 251 -62.99 24.53 -37.25
N ASP A 252 -62.45 23.53 -37.93
CA ASP A 252 -62.77 23.25 -39.33
C ASP A 252 -64.19 22.69 -39.50
N GLN A 253 -64.76 22.01 -38.49
CA GLN A 253 -66.15 21.55 -38.48
C GLN A 253 -67.19 22.63 -38.17
N THR A 254 -66.77 23.77 -37.60
CA THR A 254 -67.67 24.89 -37.25
C THR A 254 -67.66 26.03 -38.28
N ARG A 255 -66.97 25.84 -39.41
CA ARG A 255 -67.02 26.70 -40.61
C ARG A 255 -67.82 26.05 -41.72
#